data_AF-A0AA51U036-F1
#
_entry.id   AF-A0AA51U036-F1
#
_cell.length_a   1.000
_cell.length_b   1.000
_cell.length_c   1.000
_cell.angle_alpha   90.00
_cell.angle_beta   90.00
_cell.angle_gamma   90.00
#
_symmetry.space_group_name_H-M   'P 1'
#
loop_
_entity.id
_entity.type
_entity.pdbx_description
1 polymer ?
#
loop_
_entity_poly.entity_id
_entity_poly.type
_entity_poly.pdbx_seq_one_letter_code
_entity_poly.pdbx_strand_id
1 'polypeptide(L)'
;MTQPQADFDKDEPLSPEAEAVMAKARRRAAISMLVMLIGFMAVVLVVVYRLVTMGSDVSDRYALQSIALPADAQVISSQVQDGLLTVTYVAGEAQAIRIFDGETGEMVREIAITAE
;
A
#
# COMPACT_ATOMS: atom_id res chain seq x y z
N MET A 1 35.00 44.40 23.44
CA MET A 1 34.40 43.42 22.52
C MET A 1 32.92 43.35 22.83
N THR A 2 32.07 43.99 22.02
CA THR A 2 30.61 43.84 22.14
C THR A 2 30.04 43.93 20.72
N GLN A 3 29.44 42.84 20.26
CA GLN A 3 28.76 42.75 18.96
C GLN A 3 27.46 43.56 19.01
N PRO A 4 27.05 44.24 17.93
CA PRO A 4 25.73 44.85 17.88
C PRO A 4 24.67 43.75 17.71
N GLN A 5 23.82 43.56 18.72
CA GLN A 5 22.55 42.85 18.53
C GLN A 5 21.68 43.71 17.62
N ALA A 6 21.38 43.21 16.43
CA ALA A 6 20.31 43.77 15.60
C ALA A 6 18.98 43.36 16.25
N ASP A 7 18.47 44.25 17.08
CA ASP A 7 17.12 44.15 17.63
C ASP A 7 16.14 44.50 16.50
N PHE A 8 15.51 43.48 15.92
CA PHE A 8 14.44 43.70 14.95
C PHE A 8 13.17 43.95 15.76
N ASP A 9 12.95 45.20 16.14
CA ASP A 9 11.71 45.65 16.77
C ASP A 9 10.54 45.29 15.85
N LYS A 10 9.72 44.33 16.29
CA LYS A 10 8.58 43.81 15.52
C LYS A 10 7.38 44.76 15.46
N ASP A 11 7.49 45.90 16.13
CA ASP A 11 6.43 46.88 16.33
C ASP A 11 6.66 48.20 15.57
N GLU A 12 7.72 48.29 14.75
CA GLU A 12 7.89 49.43 13.85
C GLU A 12 6.93 49.29 12.65
N PRO A 13 6.00 50.26 12.44
CA PRO A 13 5.00 50.16 11.40
C PRO A 13 5.69 50.06 10.04
N LEU A 14 5.38 48.98 9.31
CA LEU A 14 5.92 48.73 7.98
C LEU A 14 5.65 49.95 7.09
N SER A 15 6.66 50.40 6.34
CA SER A 15 6.41 51.45 5.36
C SER A 15 5.31 50.99 4.40
N PRO A 16 4.42 51.89 3.92
CA PRO A 16 3.30 51.51 3.06
C PRO A 16 3.74 50.77 1.79
N GLU A 17 4.98 50.99 1.34
CA GLU A 17 5.60 50.24 0.26
C GLU A 17 5.95 48.79 0.65
N ALA A 18 6.45 48.57 1.88
CA ALA A 18 6.75 47.23 2.40
C ALA A 18 5.48 46.40 2.64
N GLU A 19 4.40 47.02 3.13
CA GLU A 19 3.10 46.34 3.31
C GLU A 19 2.52 45.85 1.98
N ALA A 20 2.55 46.67 0.94
CA ALA A 20 2.06 46.31 -0.39
C ALA A 20 2.85 45.13 -1.00
N VAL A 21 4.17 45.11 -0.79
CA VAL A 21 5.03 44.00 -1.23
C VAL A 21 4.74 42.72 -0.45
N MET A 22 4.58 42.80 0.88
CA MET A 22 4.20 41.66 1.72
C MET A 22 2.82 41.10 1.35
N ALA A 23 1.84 41.95 1.07
CA ALA A 23 0.50 41.52 0.64
C ALA A 23 0.56 40.74 -0.69
N LYS A 24 1.36 41.22 -1.65
CA LYS A 24 1.59 40.54 -2.93
C LYS A 24 2.34 39.21 -2.77
N ALA A 25 3.35 39.18 -1.90
CA ALA A 25 4.09 37.96 -1.57
C ALA A 25 3.21 36.92 -0.88
N ARG A 26 2.40 37.33 0.11
CA ARG A 26 1.46 36.47 0.83
C ARG A 26 0.43 35.85 -0.10
N ARG A 27 -0.09 36.61 -1.07
CA ARG A 27 -1.03 36.09 -2.09
C ARG A 27 -0.39 34.99 -2.94
N ARG A 28 0.88 35.16 -3.36
CA ARG A 28 1.59 34.14 -4.15
C ARG A 28 1.93 32.90 -3.31
N ALA A 29 2.37 33.11 -2.08
CA ALA A 29 2.63 32.02 -1.14
C ALA A 29 1.36 31.20 -0.85
N ALA A 30 0.21 31.86 -0.68
CA ALA A 30 -1.07 31.20 -0.50
C ALA A 30 -1.46 30.33 -1.70
N ILE A 31 -1.26 30.83 -2.93
CA ILE A 31 -1.53 30.04 -4.15
C ILE A 31 -0.60 28.81 -4.20
N SER A 32 0.69 28.98 -3.91
CA SER A 32 1.63 27.86 -3.89
C SER A 32 1.27 26.81 -2.82
N MET A 33 0.88 27.24 -1.62
CA MET A 33 0.42 26.34 -0.56
C MET A 33 -0.86 25.61 -0.97
N LEU A 34 -1.78 26.28 -1.66
CA LEU A 34 -3.01 25.66 -2.13
C LEU A 34 -2.73 24.54 -3.13
N VAL A 35 -1.85 24.78 -4.11
CA VAL A 35 -1.47 23.77 -5.10
C VAL A 35 -0.77 22.58 -4.41
N MET A 36 0.12 22.84 -3.45
CA MET A 36 0.76 21.80 -2.66
C MET A 36 -0.26 20.96 -1.88
N LEU A 37 -1.23 21.60 -1.24
CA LEU A 37 -2.28 20.92 -0.47
C LEU A 37 -3.17 20.06 -1.37
N ILE A 38 -3.53 20.56 -2.55
CA ILE A 38 -4.30 19.80 -3.55
C ILE A 38 -3.51 18.57 -4.00
N GLY A 39 -2.22 18.73 -4.32
CA GLY A 39 -1.36 17.61 -4.70
C GLY A 39 -1.24 16.56 -3.59
N PHE A 40 -1.06 16.99 -2.34
CA PHE A 40 -1.05 16.10 -1.19
C PHE A 40 -2.38 15.37 -1.01
N MET A 41 -3.51 16.07 -1.13
CA MET A 41 -4.84 15.46 -1.08
C MET A 41 -5.08 14.45 -2.20
N ALA A 42 -4.60 14.70 -3.41
CA ALA A 42 -4.70 13.71 -4.49
C ALA A 42 -4.00 12.39 -4.10
N VAL A 43 -2.80 12.45 -3.52
CA VAL A 43 -2.07 11.26 -3.07
C VAL A 43 -2.82 10.55 -1.95
N VAL A 44 -3.28 11.29 -0.93
CA VAL A 44 -4.05 10.72 0.19
C VAL A 44 -5.32 10.02 -0.32
N LEU A 45 -6.06 10.65 -1.23
CA LEU A 45 -7.27 10.07 -1.82
C LEU A 45 -6.97 8.78 -2.59
N VAL A 46 -5.89 8.74 -3.37
CA VAL A 46 -5.48 7.53 -4.10
C VAL A 46 -5.11 6.41 -3.14
N VAL A 47 -4.39 6.71 -2.05
CA VAL A 47 -4.03 5.71 -1.04
C VAL A 47 -5.27 5.15 -0.34
N VAL A 48 -6.20 6.01 0.08
CA VAL A 48 -7.46 5.59 0.71
C VAL A 48 -8.30 4.77 -0.25
N TYR A 49 -8.46 5.23 -1.50
CA TYR A 49 -9.18 4.47 -2.54
C TYR A 49 -8.55 3.09 -2.72
N ARG A 50 -7.23 3.02 -2.94
CA ARG A 50 -6.48 1.76 -3.07
C ARG A 50 -6.70 0.83 -1.88
N LEU A 51 -6.67 1.35 -0.65
CA LEU A 51 -6.84 0.54 0.55
C LEU A 51 -8.26 -0.03 0.67
N VAL A 52 -9.27 0.79 0.37
CA VAL A 52 -10.69 0.36 0.40
C VAL A 52 -10.97 -0.66 -0.70
N THR A 53 -10.48 -0.43 -1.93
CA THR A 53 -10.72 -1.34 -3.06
C THR A 53 -9.93 -2.65 -2.96
N MET A 54 -8.77 -2.65 -2.30
CA MET A 54 -7.98 -3.87 -2.11
C MET A 54 -8.58 -4.81 -1.06
N GLY A 55 -9.35 -4.29 -0.09
CA GLY A 55 -9.97 -5.11 0.96
C GLY A 55 -11.13 -5.99 0.48
N SER A 56 -11.92 -5.53 -0.50
CA SER A 56 -13.05 -6.29 -1.05
C SER A 56 -12.59 -7.45 -1.95
N ASP A 57 -11.54 -7.24 -2.74
CA ASP A 57 -11.07 -8.24 -3.69
C ASP A 57 -10.37 -9.43 -3.04
N VAL A 58 -9.71 -9.25 -1.90
CA VAL A 58 -8.92 -10.34 -1.29
C VAL A 58 -9.82 -11.30 -0.52
N SER A 59 -10.86 -10.82 0.17
CA SER A 59 -11.76 -11.69 0.91
C SER A 59 -12.68 -12.51 0.00
N ASP A 60 -13.15 -11.95 -1.12
CA ASP A 60 -13.99 -12.68 -2.07
C ASP A 60 -13.19 -13.69 -2.91
N ARG A 61 -11.93 -13.39 -3.25
CA ARG A 61 -11.07 -14.30 -4.04
C ARG A 61 -10.56 -15.53 -3.27
N TYR A 62 -10.71 -15.55 -1.95
CA TYR A 62 -10.21 -16.64 -1.09
C TYR A 62 -11.29 -17.15 -0.11
N ALA A 63 -12.49 -17.39 -0.64
CA ALA A 63 -13.64 -17.88 0.12
C ALA A 63 -13.65 -19.41 0.35
N LEU A 64 -12.64 -20.13 -0.15
CA LEU A 64 -12.52 -21.58 0.00
C LEU A 64 -12.55 -22.03 1.48
N GLN A 65 -13.48 -22.91 1.85
CA GLN A 65 -13.63 -23.39 3.23
C GLN A 65 -12.74 -24.59 3.57
N SER A 66 -12.49 -25.46 2.58
CA SER A 66 -11.66 -26.66 2.74
C SER A 66 -11.12 -27.13 1.39
N ILE A 67 -9.99 -27.84 1.43
CA ILE A 67 -9.36 -28.45 0.26
C ILE A 67 -9.02 -29.92 0.55
N ALA A 68 -9.13 -30.76 -0.47
CA ALA A 68 -8.83 -32.19 -0.36
C ALA A 68 -7.34 -32.45 -0.65
N LEU A 69 -6.61 -32.85 0.39
CA LEU A 69 -5.25 -33.35 0.30
C LEU A 69 -5.23 -34.86 0.58
N PRO A 70 -4.22 -35.60 0.10
CA PRO A 70 -4.06 -37.02 0.44
C PRO A 70 -4.01 -37.25 1.95
N ALA A 71 -4.48 -38.42 2.42
CA ALA A 71 -4.65 -38.70 3.85
C ALA A 71 -3.33 -38.69 4.65
N ASP A 72 -2.21 -38.89 3.98
CA ASP A 72 -0.84 -38.91 4.50
C ASP A 72 -0.04 -37.65 4.11
N ALA A 73 -0.71 -36.62 3.60
CA ALA A 73 -0.05 -35.41 3.13
C ALA A 73 0.40 -34.50 4.27
N GLN A 74 1.71 -34.25 4.33
CA GLN A 74 2.31 -33.20 5.12
C GLN A 74 2.48 -31.94 4.26
N VAL A 75 1.83 -30.85 4.65
CA VAL A 75 1.97 -29.55 3.97
C VAL A 75 3.33 -28.94 4.31
N ILE A 76 4.15 -28.73 3.28
CA ILE A 76 5.47 -28.11 3.39
C ILE A 76 5.35 -26.59 3.23
N SER A 77 4.58 -26.17 2.24
CA SER A 77 4.34 -24.75 1.96
C SER A 77 2.93 -24.55 1.41
N SER A 78 2.35 -23.40 1.76
CA SER A 78 1.15 -22.88 1.13
C SER A 78 1.42 -21.43 0.71
N GLN A 79 0.98 -21.08 -0.49
CA GLN A 79 1.11 -19.74 -1.06
C GLN A 79 -0.20 -19.37 -1.74
N VAL A 80 -0.58 -18.11 -1.62
CA VAL A 80 -1.85 -17.60 -2.10
C VAL A 80 -1.56 -16.43 -3.02
N GLN A 81 -1.92 -16.55 -4.30
CA GLN A 81 -1.64 -15.54 -5.31
C GLN A 81 -2.68 -15.59 -6.43
N ASP A 82 -3.14 -14.40 -6.86
CA ASP A 82 -4.04 -14.23 -8.01
C ASP A 82 -5.32 -15.06 -7.98
N GLY A 83 -5.90 -15.29 -6.79
CA GLY A 83 -7.11 -16.10 -6.64
C GLY A 83 -6.85 -17.61 -6.67
N LEU A 84 -5.58 -18.03 -6.58
CA LEU A 84 -5.18 -19.43 -6.52
C LEU A 84 -4.46 -19.74 -5.20
N LEU A 85 -4.79 -20.89 -4.63
CA LEU A 85 -4.09 -21.46 -3.49
C LEU A 85 -3.15 -22.56 -3.99
N THR A 86 -1.85 -22.32 -3.91
CA THR A 86 -0.81 -23.30 -4.23
C THR A 86 -0.33 -23.98 -2.95
N VAL A 87 -0.41 -25.31 -2.90
CA VAL A 87 0.01 -26.12 -1.76
C VAL A 87 1.06 -27.10 -2.22
N THR A 88 2.24 -27.02 -1.60
CA THR A 88 3.27 -28.05 -1.73
C THR A 88 3.15 -29.00 -0.56
N TYR A 89 2.98 -30.29 -0.85
CA TYR A 89 2.90 -31.32 0.18
C TYR A 89 3.78 -32.52 -0.17
N VAL A 90 4.08 -33.29 0.86
CA VAL A 90 4.73 -34.60 0.76
C VAL A 90 3.74 -35.65 1.27
N ALA A 91 3.47 -36.68 0.48
CA ALA A 91 2.63 -37.80 0.85
C ALA A 91 3.46 -39.08 0.68
N GLY A 92 3.89 -39.67 1.80
CA GLY A 92 4.86 -40.76 1.80
C GLY A 92 6.20 -40.35 1.19
N GLU A 93 6.60 -41.02 0.10
CA GLU A 93 7.83 -40.72 -0.65
C GLU A 93 7.59 -39.75 -1.83
N ALA A 94 6.33 -39.40 -2.12
CA ALA A 94 5.99 -38.53 -3.24
C ALA A 94 5.86 -37.06 -2.78
N GLN A 95 6.49 -36.15 -3.52
CA GLN A 95 6.32 -34.71 -3.34
C GLN A 95 5.54 -34.14 -4.53
N ALA A 96 4.55 -33.29 -4.25
CA ALA A 96 3.73 -32.69 -5.29
C ALA A 96 3.29 -31.27 -4.92
N ILE A 97 2.96 -30.51 -5.96
CA ILE A 97 2.35 -29.19 -5.88
C ILE A 97 0.93 -29.33 -6.41
N ARG A 98 -0.07 -28.98 -5.59
CA ARG A 98 -1.46 -28.80 -6.03
C ARG A 98 -1.81 -27.32 -6.06
N ILE A 99 -2.54 -26.93 -7.09
CA ILE A 99 -3.09 -25.60 -7.27
C ILE A 99 -4.60 -25.72 -7.18
N PHE A 100 -5.19 -24.97 -6.26
CA PHE A 100 -6.62 -24.89 -6.03
C PHE A 100 -7.14 -23.53 -6.44
N ASP A 101 -8.37 -23.49 -6.90
CA ASP A 101 -9.13 -22.26 -7.06
C ASP A 101 -9.48 -21.67 -5.69
N GLY A 102 -9.21 -20.37 -5.53
CA GLY A 102 -9.35 -19.63 -4.28
C GLY A 102 -10.79 -19.45 -3.80
N GLU A 103 -11.74 -19.49 -4.72
CA GLU A 103 -13.15 -19.22 -4.43
C GLU A 103 -13.89 -20.54 -4.14
N THR A 104 -13.66 -21.55 -4.97
CA THR A 104 -14.39 -22.82 -4.96
C THR A 104 -13.68 -23.93 -4.18
N GLY A 105 -12.35 -23.86 -4.06
CA GLY A 105 -11.53 -24.94 -3.51
C GLY A 105 -11.33 -26.12 -4.48
N GLU A 106 -11.76 -26.01 -5.74
CA GLU A 106 -11.55 -27.04 -6.74
C GLU A 106 -10.06 -27.16 -7.12
N MET A 107 -9.59 -28.39 -7.32
CA MET A 107 -8.23 -28.63 -7.77
C MET A 107 -8.12 -28.31 -9.26
N VAL A 108 -7.35 -27.28 -9.58
CA VAL A 108 -7.09 -26.83 -10.95
C VAL A 108 -5.98 -27.67 -11.58
N ARG A 109 -4.93 -27.96 -10.82
CA ARG A 109 -3.76 -28.67 -11.33
C ARG A 109 -2.99 -29.37 -10.22
N GLU A 110 -2.40 -30.51 -10.58
CA GLU A 110 -1.36 -31.19 -9.79
C GLU A 110 -0.09 -31.33 -10.62
N ILE A 111 1.06 -31.11 -9.97
CA ILE A 111 2.39 -31.21 -10.55
C ILE A 111 3.22 -32.09 -9.62
N ALA A 112 3.63 -33.26 -10.10
CA ALA A 112 4.56 -34.11 -9.38
C ALA A 112 5.97 -33.51 -9.42
N ILE A 113 6.67 -33.52 -8.28
CA ILE A 113 8.07 -33.12 -8.18
C ILE A 113 8.92 -34.39 -8.26
N THR A 114 9.82 -34.43 -9.24
CA THR A 114 10.79 -35.53 -9.42
C THR A 114 12.20 -34.99 -9.23
N ALA A 115 13.04 -35.72 -8.50
CA ALA A 115 14.47 -35.43 -8.45
C ALA A 115 15.14 -35.84 -9.77
N GLU A 116 16.09 -35.04 -10.23
CA GLU A 116 17.00 -35.37 -11.35
C GLU A 116 18.14 -36.28 -10.87
#